data_AF-G8YVS4-F1
#
_entry.id   AF-G8YVS4-F1
#
_cell.length_a   1.000
_cell.length_b   1.000
_cell.length_c   1.000
_cell.angle_alpha   90.00
_cell.angle_beta   90.00
_cell.angle_gamma   90.00
#
_symmetry.space_group_name_H-M   'P 1'
#
loop_
_entity.id
_entity.type
_entity.pdbx_description
1 polymer ?
#
loop_
_entity_poly.entity_id
_entity_poly.type
_entity_poly.pdbx_seq_one_letter_code
_entity_poly.pdbx_strand_id
1 'polypeptide(L)'
;MHCLACEWKDFVVRNQLPLYRIARYYATAGDRIDYHAKFDLHPWPESKNPTPFEIFNIAPNEQRLSNSEFNKILRKKYSSFVKIYHPDIARNLSVYDKKDRKLTPEAMRHRFDQMMKAYDVLKDPRRRLAYGKYENTSWDSYSNSADVFEKYRMANAHRKKYTFENDEEFWRASSWEDYYQMKFNRRPPTREELEKNKYKILGYVLFVGTVAFGLQMMMILYRSDEFERELSLRSLKSLEDLNSSYNNYGEGSTRFQRIKRFLLYRRASLRDRNDIDREAIRNEESQVLQKYAQQQVEKF
;
A
#
# COMPACT_ATOMS: atom_id res chain seq x y z
N MET A 1 -25.71 -107.75 -40.99
CA MET A 1 -25.32 -106.66 -41.90
C MET A 1 -26.47 -105.67 -41.98
N HIS A 2 -26.13 -104.38 -41.95
CA HIS A 2 -26.93 -103.22 -42.32
C HIS A 2 -28.07 -102.72 -41.40
N CYS A 3 -27.76 -101.58 -40.78
CA CYS A 3 -28.67 -100.51 -40.38
C CYS A 3 -29.54 -100.01 -41.53
N LEU A 4 -30.79 -99.65 -41.23
CA LEU A 4 -31.55 -98.54 -41.81
C LEU A 4 -32.43 -98.00 -40.66
N ALA A 5 -32.05 -96.87 -40.05
CA ALA A 5 -32.57 -95.54 -40.37
C ALA A 5 -34.11 -95.46 -40.28
N CYS A 6 -34.61 -94.94 -39.15
CA CYS A 6 -36.00 -94.49 -39.02
C CYS A 6 -36.04 -92.97 -38.84
N GLU A 7 -36.79 -92.41 -39.77
CA GLU A 7 -37.05 -91.03 -40.15
C GLU A 7 -37.89 -90.32 -39.07
N TRP A 8 -37.41 -89.20 -38.54
CA TRP A 8 -38.22 -88.32 -37.68
C TRP A 8 -38.68 -87.12 -38.51
N LYS A 9 -39.98 -87.11 -38.79
CA LYS A 9 -40.69 -86.01 -39.44
C LYS A 9 -40.88 -84.83 -38.49
N ASP A 10 -40.66 -83.67 -39.08
CA ASP A 10 -41.07 -82.31 -38.75
C ASP A 10 -42.17 -82.16 -37.68
N PHE A 11 -41.84 -81.38 -36.63
CA PHE A 11 -42.81 -80.44 -36.08
C PHE A 11 -42.12 -79.13 -35.72
N VAL A 12 -42.34 -78.17 -36.61
CA VAL A 12 -41.97 -76.76 -36.48
C VAL A 12 -42.88 -76.11 -35.42
N VAL A 13 -42.30 -75.69 -34.29
CA VAL A 13 -42.88 -74.61 -33.47
C VAL A 13 -41.88 -73.46 -33.45
N ARG A 14 -42.20 -72.46 -34.27
CA ARG A 14 -41.55 -71.15 -34.25
C ARG A 14 -41.90 -70.46 -32.94
N ASN A 15 -40.94 -70.35 -32.03
CA ASN A 15 -40.95 -69.28 -31.03
C ASN A 15 -39.82 -68.31 -31.40
N GLN A 16 -40.14 -67.43 -32.35
CA GLN A 16 -39.41 -66.19 -32.56
C GLN A 16 -39.62 -65.33 -31.30
N LEU A 17 -38.70 -65.44 -30.34
CA LEU A 17 -38.51 -64.38 -29.37
C LEU A 17 -38.08 -63.14 -30.16
N PRO A 18 -38.79 -62.01 -30.09
CA PRO A 18 -38.24 -60.78 -30.62
C PRO A 18 -36.99 -60.49 -29.78
N LEU A 19 -35.82 -60.65 -30.40
CA LEU A 19 -34.59 -60.01 -29.93
C LEU A 19 -34.85 -58.51 -30.02
N TYR A 20 -35.52 -57.96 -29.02
CA TYR A 20 -35.48 -56.54 -28.75
C TYR A 20 -34.02 -56.27 -28.40
N ARG A 21 -33.23 -55.90 -29.41
CA ARG A 21 -32.01 -55.15 -29.20
C ARG A 21 -32.45 -53.91 -28.44
N ILE A 22 -32.38 -53.96 -27.11
CA ILE A 22 -32.33 -52.76 -26.29
C ILE A 22 -30.99 -52.14 -26.67
N ALA A 23 -30.99 -51.39 -27.77
CA ALA A 23 -29.96 -50.42 -28.02
C ALA A 23 -30.08 -49.45 -26.85
N ARG A 24 -29.26 -49.67 -25.83
CA ARG A 24 -29.09 -48.72 -24.75
C ARG A 24 -28.38 -47.50 -25.33
N TYR A 25 -29.16 -46.63 -25.97
CA TYR A 25 -28.74 -45.27 -26.27
C TYR A 25 -28.83 -44.47 -24.96
N TYR A 26 -27.84 -44.63 -24.08
CA TYR A 26 -27.54 -43.59 -23.09
C TYR A 26 -26.43 -42.72 -23.65
N ALA A 27 -26.78 -41.95 -24.67
CA ALA A 27 -26.12 -40.69 -24.93
C ALA A 27 -27.18 -39.62 -24.67
N THR A 28 -27.52 -39.38 -23.40
CA THR A 28 -28.10 -38.10 -23.05
C THR A 28 -27.06 -37.08 -23.49
N ALA A 29 -27.39 -36.24 -24.48
CA ALA A 29 -26.61 -35.06 -24.78
C ALA A 29 -26.38 -34.38 -23.43
N GLY A 30 -25.14 -34.43 -22.92
CA GLY A 30 -24.84 -33.87 -21.62
C GLY A 30 -25.20 -32.40 -21.71
N ASP A 31 -26.17 -31.97 -20.90
CA ASP A 31 -26.48 -30.55 -20.78
C ASP A 31 -25.17 -29.81 -20.59
N ARG A 32 -25.06 -28.62 -21.20
CA ARG A 32 -23.88 -27.78 -21.02
C ARG A 32 -23.79 -27.42 -19.54
N ILE A 33 -22.99 -28.15 -18.79
CA ILE A 33 -22.78 -27.88 -17.37
C ILE A 33 -21.88 -26.65 -17.28
N ASP A 34 -22.45 -25.54 -16.83
CA ASP A 34 -21.66 -24.40 -16.39
C ASP A 34 -20.96 -24.77 -15.08
N TYR A 35 -19.67 -25.10 -15.18
CA TYR A 35 -18.84 -25.45 -14.04
C TYR A 35 -18.67 -24.28 -13.07
N HIS A 36 -18.77 -23.02 -13.51
CA HIS A 36 -18.70 -21.88 -12.61
C HIS A 36 -19.96 -21.79 -11.75
N ALA A 37 -21.14 -21.91 -12.37
CA ALA A 37 -22.41 -21.96 -11.64
C ALA A 37 -22.49 -23.17 -10.68
N LYS A 38 -21.99 -24.34 -11.09
CA LYS A 38 -21.96 -25.56 -10.26
C LYS A 38 -21.16 -25.39 -8.96
N PHE A 39 -20.10 -24.58 -8.99
CA PHE A 39 -19.22 -24.37 -7.85
C PHE A 39 -19.43 -23.01 -7.15
N ASP A 40 -20.52 -22.31 -7.48
CA ASP A 40 -20.84 -20.96 -6.97
C ASP A 40 -19.67 -19.99 -7.16
N LEU A 41 -19.07 -20.03 -8.36
CA LEU A 41 -17.96 -19.18 -8.78
C LEU A 41 -18.45 -18.11 -9.73
N HIS A 42 -17.82 -16.94 -9.65
CA HIS A 42 -18.04 -15.88 -10.62
C HIS A 42 -17.38 -16.24 -11.96
N PRO A 43 -17.89 -15.70 -13.07
CA PRO A 43 -17.27 -15.89 -14.37
C PRO A 43 -15.89 -15.23 -14.42
N TRP A 44 -14.98 -15.84 -15.19
CA TRP A 44 -13.59 -15.38 -15.30
C TRP A 44 -13.51 -13.91 -15.79
N PRO A 45 -12.58 -13.09 -15.27
CA PRO A 45 -12.42 -11.69 -15.67
C PRO A 45 -11.98 -11.51 -17.13
N GLU A 46 -12.44 -10.42 -17.75
CA GLU A 46 -12.19 -10.09 -19.16
C GLU A 46 -10.93 -9.22 -19.36
N SER A 47 -10.37 -8.69 -18.27
CA SER A 47 -9.16 -7.89 -18.30
C SER A 47 -7.98 -8.72 -18.82
N LYS A 48 -7.12 -8.11 -19.66
CA LYS A 48 -5.95 -8.79 -20.25
C LYS A 48 -4.99 -9.32 -19.19
N ASN A 49 -4.85 -8.56 -18.10
CA ASN A 49 -4.04 -8.88 -16.93
C ASN A 49 -4.91 -8.69 -15.66
N PRO A 50 -5.71 -9.70 -15.28
CA PRO A 50 -6.61 -9.57 -14.14
C PRO A 50 -5.84 -9.51 -12.84
N THR A 51 -6.33 -8.69 -11.91
CA THR A 51 -5.70 -8.56 -10.60
C THR A 51 -5.98 -9.82 -9.75
N PRO A 52 -5.10 -10.19 -8.80
CA PRO A 52 -5.35 -11.31 -7.90
C PRO A 52 -6.71 -11.20 -7.18
N PHE A 53 -7.14 -9.98 -6.84
CA PHE A 53 -8.45 -9.76 -6.22
C PHE A 53 -9.61 -9.96 -7.20
N GLU A 54 -9.44 -9.56 -8.47
CA GLU A 54 -10.42 -9.76 -9.54
C GLU A 54 -10.59 -11.24 -9.90
N ILE A 55 -9.49 -12.00 -9.93
CA ILE A 55 -9.51 -13.45 -10.22
C ILE A 55 -10.38 -14.22 -9.21
N PHE A 56 -10.36 -13.84 -7.94
CA PHE A 56 -11.19 -14.45 -6.89
C PHE A 56 -12.47 -13.66 -6.58
N ASN A 57 -12.76 -12.58 -7.33
CA ASN A 57 -13.88 -11.67 -7.09
C ASN A 57 -14.04 -11.32 -5.61
N ILE A 58 -12.96 -10.82 -5.02
CA ILE A 58 -12.93 -10.41 -3.61
C ILE A 58 -13.31 -8.93 -3.55
N ALA A 59 -14.48 -8.66 -2.97
CA ALA A 59 -14.98 -7.29 -2.84
C ALA A 59 -14.07 -6.44 -1.93
N PRO A 60 -14.03 -5.11 -2.09
CA PRO A 60 -13.25 -4.23 -1.21
C PRO A 60 -13.58 -4.37 0.27
N ASN A 61 -14.83 -4.71 0.59
CA ASN A 61 -15.27 -4.97 1.96
C ASN A 61 -14.66 -6.27 2.53
N GLU A 62 -14.51 -7.30 1.69
CA GLU A 62 -13.89 -8.57 2.07
C GLU A 62 -12.38 -8.41 2.28
N GLN A 63 -11.73 -7.46 1.61
CA GLN A 63 -10.31 -7.16 1.79
C GLN A 63 -10.00 -6.59 3.20
N ARG A 64 -11.00 -6.00 3.86
CA ARG A 64 -10.89 -5.42 5.21
C ARG A 64 -11.17 -6.43 6.33
N LEU A 65 -11.55 -7.66 6.00
CA LEU A 65 -11.81 -8.72 6.99
C LEU A 65 -10.54 -9.11 7.76
N SER A 66 -10.73 -9.76 8.90
CA SER A 66 -9.63 -10.36 9.65
C SER A 66 -8.86 -11.38 8.79
N ASN A 67 -7.54 -11.46 8.97
CA ASN A 67 -6.66 -12.35 8.19
C ASN A 67 -7.16 -13.81 8.18
N SER A 68 -7.73 -14.28 9.31
CA SER A 68 -8.27 -15.63 9.43
C SER A 68 -9.48 -15.87 8.54
N GLU A 69 -10.43 -14.93 8.51
CA GLU A 69 -11.65 -15.02 7.72
C GLU A 69 -11.36 -14.89 6.23
N PHE A 70 -10.50 -13.93 5.86
CA PHE A 70 -10.05 -13.77 4.49
C PHE A 70 -9.41 -15.06 3.95
N ASN A 71 -8.52 -15.68 4.72
CA ASN A 71 -7.83 -16.91 4.30
C ASN A 71 -8.80 -18.09 4.12
N LYS A 72 -9.86 -18.17 4.92
CA LYS A 72 -10.93 -19.18 4.75
C LYS A 72 -11.66 -18.98 3.43
N ILE A 73 -12.10 -17.74 3.14
CA ILE A 73 -12.81 -17.41 1.89
C ILE A 73 -11.91 -17.67 0.68
N LEU A 74 -10.67 -17.18 0.72
CA LEU A 74 -9.68 -17.38 -0.35
C LEU A 74 -9.44 -18.87 -0.61
N ARG A 75 -9.24 -19.68 0.44
CA ARG A 75 -9.02 -21.13 0.31
C ARG A 75 -10.24 -21.82 -0.30
N LYS A 76 -11.46 -21.45 0.10
CA LYS A 76 -12.70 -22.00 -0.46
C LYS A 76 -12.76 -21.73 -1.97
N LYS A 77 -12.64 -20.45 -2.37
CA LYS A 77 -12.68 -20.03 -3.78
C LYS A 77 -11.55 -20.69 -4.59
N TYR A 78 -10.33 -20.70 -4.08
CA TYR A 78 -9.19 -21.37 -4.72
C TYR A 78 -9.43 -22.86 -4.94
N SER A 79 -9.93 -23.58 -3.93
CA SER A 79 -10.20 -25.02 -4.07
C SER A 79 -11.26 -25.32 -5.13
N SER A 80 -12.26 -24.44 -5.29
CA SER A 80 -13.26 -24.54 -6.34
C SER A 80 -12.65 -24.29 -7.72
N PHE A 81 -11.81 -23.27 -7.88
CA PHE A 81 -11.15 -23.00 -9.15
C PHE A 81 -10.18 -24.11 -9.57
N VAL A 82 -9.45 -24.71 -8.63
CA VAL A 82 -8.55 -25.85 -8.92
C VAL A 82 -9.34 -27.02 -9.50
N LYS A 83 -10.55 -27.30 -9.00
CA LYS A 83 -11.40 -28.38 -9.55
C LYS A 83 -11.80 -28.17 -11.01
N ILE A 84 -11.79 -26.92 -11.50
CA ILE A 84 -12.13 -26.58 -12.89
C ILE A 84 -10.89 -26.56 -13.77
N TYR A 85 -9.82 -25.88 -13.31
CA TYR A 85 -8.68 -25.52 -14.15
C TYR A 85 -7.42 -26.36 -13.94
N HIS A 86 -7.43 -27.38 -13.07
CA HIS A 86 -6.28 -28.26 -12.90
C HIS A 86 -5.95 -28.98 -14.22
N PRO A 87 -4.66 -29.03 -14.64
CA PRO A 87 -4.27 -29.63 -15.93
C PRO A 87 -4.71 -31.09 -16.11
N ASP A 88 -4.78 -31.86 -15.02
CA ASP A 88 -5.19 -33.27 -15.07
C ASP A 88 -6.71 -33.44 -15.23
N ILE A 89 -7.49 -32.47 -14.72
CA ILE A 89 -8.96 -32.49 -14.77
C ILE A 89 -9.43 -31.86 -16.09
N ALA A 90 -8.76 -30.78 -16.52
CA ALA A 90 -9.04 -30.00 -17.72
C ALA A 90 -9.08 -30.83 -19.02
N ARG A 91 -8.37 -31.97 -19.07
CA ARG A 91 -8.39 -32.88 -20.23
C ARG A 91 -9.77 -33.48 -20.49
N ASN A 92 -10.57 -33.66 -19.43
CA ASN A 92 -11.87 -34.31 -19.48
C ASN A 92 -13.05 -33.33 -19.35
N LEU A 93 -12.80 -32.04 -19.10
CA LEU A 93 -13.82 -31.01 -18.95
C LEU A 93 -13.85 -30.05 -20.15
N SER A 94 -15.05 -29.84 -20.71
CA SER A 94 -15.32 -28.74 -21.63
C SER A 94 -15.72 -27.48 -20.86
N VAL A 95 -14.75 -26.64 -20.51
CA VAL A 95 -15.02 -25.32 -19.90
C VAL A 95 -15.27 -24.30 -21.01
N TYR A 96 -16.33 -23.51 -20.86
CA TYR A 96 -16.70 -22.45 -21.78
C TYR A 96 -16.37 -21.09 -21.18
N ASP A 97 -15.99 -20.16 -22.04
CA ASP A 97 -15.84 -18.74 -21.69
C ASP A 97 -17.21 -18.05 -21.67
N LYS A 98 -17.30 -16.81 -21.14
CA LYS A 98 -18.54 -16.01 -21.18
C LYS A 98 -19.14 -15.84 -22.59
N LYS A 99 -18.31 -15.98 -23.63
CA LYS A 99 -18.72 -15.88 -25.05
C LYS A 99 -19.13 -17.25 -25.64
N ASP A 100 -19.43 -18.23 -24.80
CA ASP A 100 -19.76 -19.62 -25.15
C ASP A 100 -18.70 -20.34 -26.02
N ARG A 101 -17.46 -19.83 -26.00
CA ARG A 101 -16.34 -20.44 -26.70
C ARG A 101 -15.67 -21.46 -25.78
N LYS A 102 -15.48 -22.68 -26.29
CA LYS A 102 -14.71 -23.72 -25.59
C LYS A 102 -13.27 -23.22 -25.39
N LEU A 103 -12.79 -23.26 -24.16
CA LEU A 103 -11.41 -22.89 -23.85
C LEU A 103 -10.45 -23.90 -24.47
N THR A 104 -9.35 -23.39 -25.05
CA THR A 104 -8.23 -24.23 -25.46
C THR A 104 -7.47 -24.73 -24.21
N PRO A 105 -6.81 -25.91 -24.29
CA PRO A 105 -6.00 -26.42 -23.18
C PRO A 105 -4.92 -25.44 -22.71
N GLU A 106 -4.32 -24.70 -23.65
CA GLU A 106 -3.32 -23.66 -23.37
C GLU A 106 -3.94 -22.50 -22.57
N ALA A 107 -5.14 -22.04 -22.93
CA ALA A 107 -5.83 -21.00 -22.20
C ALA A 107 -6.22 -21.45 -20.78
N MET A 108 -6.64 -22.72 -20.61
CA MET A 108 -6.89 -23.27 -19.27
C MET A 108 -5.62 -23.31 -18.43
N ARG A 109 -4.50 -23.72 -19.03
CA ARG A 109 -3.20 -23.74 -18.34
C ARG A 109 -2.77 -22.33 -17.92
N HIS A 110 -2.92 -21.36 -18.80
CA HIS A 110 -2.62 -19.97 -18.49
C HIS A 110 -3.48 -19.44 -17.33
N ARG A 111 -4.79 -19.71 -17.34
CA ARG A 111 -5.70 -19.35 -16.23
C ARG A 111 -5.30 -20.03 -14.92
N PHE A 112 -4.88 -21.30 -14.97
CA PHE A 112 -4.38 -22.02 -13.80
C PHE A 112 -3.11 -21.38 -13.23
N ASP A 113 -2.13 -21.04 -14.08
CA ASP A 113 -0.89 -20.40 -13.64
C ASP A 113 -1.16 -18.99 -13.06
N GLN A 114 -2.10 -18.23 -13.64
CA GLN A 114 -2.56 -16.95 -13.09
C GLN A 114 -3.22 -17.11 -11.72
N MET A 115 -4.14 -18.07 -11.57
CA MET A 115 -4.79 -18.38 -10.30
C MET A 115 -3.76 -18.80 -9.23
N MET A 116 -2.78 -19.62 -9.58
CA MET A 116 -1.75 -20.07 -8.65
C MET A 116 -0.89 -18.90 -8.15
N LYS A 117 -0.45 -18.02 -9.06
CA LYS A 117 0.28 -16.78 -8.71
C LYS A 117 -0.58 -15.86 -7.84
N ALA A 118 -1.85 -15.69 -8.18
CA ALA A 118 -2.78 -14.87 -7.40
C ALA A 118 -2.96 -15.42 -5.98
N TYR A 119 -3.11 -16.73 -5.83
CA TYR A 119 -3.23 -17.37 -4.52
C TYR A 119 -1.97 -17.19 -3.67
N ASP A 120 -0.78 -17.35 -4.25
CA ASP A 120 0.50 -17.19 -3.53
C ASP A 120 0.72 -15.76 -3.02
N VAL A 121 0.31 -14.74 -3.80
CA VAL A 121 0.35 -13.34 -3.38
C VAL A 121 -0.64 -13.05 -2.26
N LEU A 122 -1.87 -13.57 -2.38
CA LEU A 122 -2.94 -13.26 -1.44
C LEU A 122 -2.89 -14.07 -0.15
N LYS A 123 -2.31 -15.27 -0.14
CA LYS A 123 -2.23 -16.13 1.04
C LYS A 123 -1.43 -15.50 2.18
N ASP A 124 -0.28 -14.91 1.85
CA ASP A 124 0.58 -14.27 2.85
C ASP A 124 0.14 -12.84 3.12
N PRO A 125 -0.14 -12.46 4.39
CA PRO A 125 -0.62 -11.12 4.71
C PRO A 125 0.39 -10.03 4.34
N ARG A 126 1.70 -10.32 4.48
CA ARG A 126 2.77 -9.40 4.11
C ARG A 126 2.80 -9.14 2.59
N ARG A 127 2.69 -10.20 1.78
CA ARG A 127 2.68 -10.11 0.32
C ARG A 127 1.41 -9.42 -0.18
N ARG A 128 0.27 -9.72 0.43
CA ARG A 128 -1.01 -9.05 0.17
C ARG A 128 -0.95 -7.55 0.43
N LEU A 129 -0.41 -7.13 1.58
CA LEU A 129 -0.26 -5.71 1.91
C LEU A 129 0.71 -5.00 0.95
N ALA A 130 1.80 -5.65 0.57
CA ALA A 130 2.74 -5.11 -0.40
C ALA A 130 2.09 -4.95 -1.78
N TYR A 131 1.32 -5.94 -2.23
CA TYR A 131 0.60 -5.90 -3.49
C TYR A 131 -0.49 -4.82 -3.50
N GLY A 132 -1.33 -4.76 -2.45
CA GLY A 132 -2.38 -3.75 -2.34
C GLY A 132 -1.82 -2.32 -2.27
N LYS A 133 -0.62 -2.14 -1.72
CA LYS A 133 0.08 -0.84 -1.80
C LYS A 133 0.54 -0.56 -3.21
N TYR A 134 1.26 -1.49 -3.86
CA TYR A 134 1.72 -1.33 -5.24
C TYR A 134 0.58 -0.97 -6.21
N GLU A 135 -0.58 -1.60 -6.08
CA GLU A 135 -1.74 -1.38 -6.94
C GLU A 135 -2.41 -0.01 -6.69
N ASN A 136 -2.52 0.40 -5.43
CA ASN A 136 -3.27 1.62 -5.05
C ASN A 136 -2.41 2.88 -4.91
N THR A 137 -1.08 2.77 -4.87
CA THR A 137 -0.21 3.95 -4.82
C THR A 137 -0.07 4.54 -6.22
N SER A 138 -0.49 5.79 -6.40
CA SER A 138 -0.08 6.66 -7.52
C SER A 138 1.00 7.63 -7.03
N TRP A 139 1.74 8.23 -7.96
CA TRP A 139 2.70 9.28 -7.62
C TRP A 139 2.04 10.51 -7.00
N ASP A 140 0.74 10.70 -7.27
CA ASP A 140 -0.10 11.74 -6.65
C ASP A 140 -0.38 11.48 -5.16
N SER A 141 -0.27 10.22 -4.71
CA SER A 141 -0.42 9.85 -3.30
C SER A 141 0.86 10.09 -2.49
N TYR A 142 1.92 10.60 -3.11
CA TYR A 142 3.18 10.90 -2.46
C TYR A 142 3.04 12.12 -1.54
N SER A 143 3.02 11.89 -0.23
CA SER A 143 3.03 12.97 0.75
C SER A 143 4.45 13.33 1.17
N ASN A 144 4.78 14.63 1.11
CA ASN A 144 6.04 15.15 1.63
C ASN A 144 6.17 14.98 3.17
N SER A 145 5.07 14.80 3.89
CA SER A 145 5.06 14.55 5.34
C SER A 145 5.27 13.08 5.72
N ALA A 146 5.36 12.15 4.76
CA ALA A 146 5.59 10.75 5.05
C ALA A 146 7.01 10.51 5.62
N ASP A 147 7.10 9.54 6.53
CA ASP A 147 8.37 9.04 7.07
C ASP A 147 9.32 8.62 5.95
N VAL A 148 10.63 8.79 6.18
CA VAL A 148 11.69 8.50 5.23
C VAL A 148 11.60 7.05 4.75
N PHE A 149 11.32 6.11 5.65
CA PHE A 149 11.15 4.70 5.31
C PHE A 149 9.96 4.46 4.37
N GLU A 150 8.85 5.16 4.59
CA GLU A 150 7.64 5.03 3.76
C GLU A 150 7.90 5.56 2.34
N LYS A 151 8.65 6.67 2.21
CA LYS A 151 9.10 7.21 0.92
C LYS A 151 9.95 6.21 0.15
N TYR A 152 10.95 5.58 0.79
CA TYR A 152 11.76 4.55 0.18
C TYR A 152 10.94 3.33 -0.26
N ARG A 153 9.96 2.92 0.56
CA ARG A 153 9.10 1.78 0.23
C ARG A 153 8.18 2.09 -0.95
N MET A 154 7.63 3.30 -1.01
CA MET A 154 6.78 3.76 -2.11
C MET A 154 7.59 3.88 -3.42
N ALA A 155 8.79 4.45 -3.37
CA ALA A 155 9.69 4.49 -4.53
C ALA A 155 10.03 3.09 -5.06
N ASN A 156 10.29 2.13 -4.16
CA ASN A 156 10.52 0.74 -4.53
C ASN A 156 9.29 0.05 -5.14
N ALA A 157 8.08 0.40 -4.70
CA ALA A 157 6.85 -0.09 -5.33
C ALA A 157 6.77 0.42 -6.78
N HIS A 158 7.02 1.70 -7.03
CA HIS A 158 6.96 2.28 -8.37
C HIS A 158 8.12 1.87 -9.30
N ARG A 159 9.22 1.33 -8.77
CA ARG A 159 10.39 0.93 -9.55
C ARG A 159 10.05 -0.04 -10.69
N LYS A 160 9.12 -0.98 -10.46
CA LYS A 160 8.70 -1.97 -11.47
C LYS A 160 7.87 -1.36 -12.60
N LYS A 161 7.19 -0.24 -12.37
CA LYS A 161 6.40 0.42 -13.42
C LYS A 161 7.32 0.99 -14.50
N TYR A 162 8.40 1.64 -14.06
CA TYR A 162 9.39 2.27 -14.93
C TYR A 162 10.57 1.35 -15.26
N THR A 163 10.42 0.03 -15.23
CA THR A 163 11.47 -0.88 -15.71
C THR A 163 11.58 -0.80 -17.23
N PHE A 164 12.77 -1.09 -17.76
CA PHE A 164 13.03 -1.07 -19.19
C PHE A 164 12.03 -1.93 -19.96
N GLU A 165 11.71 -3.12 -19.46
CA GLU A 165 10.80 -4.07 -20.12
C GLU A 165 9.35 -3.60 -20.18
N ASN A 166 8.95 -2.68 -19.29
CA ASN A 166 7.57 -2.19 -19.23
C ASN A 166 7.38 -0.88 -20.00
N ASP A 167 8.39 0.01 -19.97
CA ASP A 167 8.36 1.33 -20.63
C ASP A 167 9.61 1.53 -21.51
N GLU A 168 9.80 0.68 -22.54
CA GLU A 168 10.96 0.77 -23.43
C GLU A 168 11.08 2.14 -24.12
N GLU A 169 9.95 2.70 -24.54
CA GLU A 169 9.89 4.01 -25.21
C GLU A 169 10.43 5.13 -24.31
N PHE A 170 10.16 5.07 -23.01
CA PHE A 170 10.67 6.04 -22.04
C PHE A 170 12.19 5.97 -21.92
N TRP A 171 12.74 4.76 -21.85
CA TRP A 171 14.19 4.57 -21.71
C TRP A 171 14.96 4.82 -23.00
N ARG A 172 14.32 4.68 -24.16
CA ARG A 172 14.89 5.03 -25.47
C ARG A 172 14.79 6.52 -25.77
N ALA A 173 13.88 7.25 -25.12
CA ALA A 173 13.72 8.68 -25.30
C ALA A 173 14.94 9.45 -24.77
N SER A 174 15.88 9.71 -25.67
CA SER A 174 17.11 10.47 -25.37
C SER A 174 16.92 11.96 -25.65
N SER A 175 16.05 12.30 -26.59
CA SER A 175 15.72 13.67 -26.95
C SER A 175 14.39 14.12 -26.36
N TRP A 176 14.19 15.44 -26.27
CA TRP A 176 12.89 16.00 -25.86
C TRP A 176 11.78 15.63 -26.86
N GLU A 177 12.12 15.55 -28.13
CA GLU A 177 11.24 15.15 -29.23
C GLU A 177 10.72 13.72 -29.06
N ASP A 178 11.58 12.79 -28.64
CA ASP A 178 11.21 11.39 -28.38
C ASP A 178 10.29 11.29 -27.16
N TYR A 179 10.62 12.02 -26.09
CA TYR A 179 9.78 12.07 -24.89
C TYR A 179 8.40 12.66 -25.19
N TYR A 180 8.34 13.71 -26.03
CA TYR A 180 7.10 14.34 -26.44
C TYR A 180 6.21 13.37 -27.24
N GLN A 181 6.83 12.61 -28.15
CA GLN A 181 6.13 11.60 -28.94
C GLN A 181 5.55 10.51 -28.05
N MET A 182 6.34 9.96 -27.13
CA MET A 182 5.86 8.96 -26.18
C MET A 182 4.70 9.50 -25.33
N LYS A 183 4.83 10.72 -24.79
CA LYS A 183 3.83 11.28 -23.86
C LYS A 183 2.51 11.68 -24.52
N PHE A 184 2.57 12.28 -25.71
CA PHE A 184 1.40 12.84 -26.38
C PHE A 184 0.94 12.03 -27.60
N ASN A 185 1.63 10.94 -27.91
CA ASN A 185 1.41 10.06 -29.06
C ASN A 185 1.28 10.83 -30.38
N ARG A 186 2.05 11.92 -30.53
CA ARG A 186 2.03 12.82 -31.69
C ARG A 186 3.41 13.38 -31.96
N ARG A 187 3.70 13.73 -33.21
CA ARG A 187 4.98 14.34 -33.61
C ARG A 187 5.19 15.69 -32.89
N PRO A 188 6.44 16.05 -32.56
CA PRO A 188 6.74 17.34 -31.97
C PRO A 188 6.32 18.47 -32.93
N PRO A 189 5.84 19.61 -32.40
CA PRO A 189 5.47 20.74 -33.23
C PRO A 189 6.69 21.25 -33.99
N THR A 190 6.53 21.52 -35.28
CA THR A 190 7.62 22.07 -36.11
C THR A 190 7.85 23.54 -35.76
N ARG A 191 9.03 24.07 -36.11
CA ARG A 191 9.37 25.49 -35.88
C ARG A 191 8.33 26.44 -36.48
N GLU A 192 7.79 26.08 -37.65
CA GLU A 192 6.74 26.85 -38.34
C GLU A 192 5.44 26.94 -37.54
N GLU A 193 5.02 25.85 -36.88
CA GLU A 193 3.82 25.84 -36.03
C GLU A 193 4.01 26.64 -34.74
N LEU A 194 5.23 26.65 -34.20
CA LEU A 194 5.59 27.46 -33.04
C LEU A 194 5.65 28.95 -33.38
N GLU A 195 6.22 29.31 -34.53
CA GLU A 195 6.28 30.70 -35.00
C GLU A 195 4.90 31.30 -35.24
N LYS A 196 3.95 30.50 -35.76
CA LYS A 196 2.54 30.89 -35.90
C LYS A 196 1.88 31.18 -34.54
N ASN A 197 2.25 30.42 -33.51
CA ASN A 197 1.65 30.52 -32.17
C ASN A 197 2.48 31.32 -31.15
N LYS A 198 3.58 31.96 -31.57
CA LYS A 198 4.59 32.55 -30.66
C LYS A 198 4.00 33.55 -29.67
N TYR A 199 3.10 34.42 -30.10
CA TYR A 199 2.48 35.43 -29.24
C TYR A 199 1.48 34.83 -28.26
N LYS A 200 0.77 33.77 -28.65
CA LYS A 200 -0.12 33.03 -27.76
C LYS A 200 0.67 32.35 -26.65
N ILE A 201 1.76 31.66 -27.01
CA ILE A 201 2.67 31.01 -26.04
C ILE A 201 3.27 32.05 -25.09
N LEU A 202 3.78 33.16 -25.63
CA LEU A 202 4.34 34.25 -24.82
C LEU A 202 3.31 34.84 -23.85
N GLY A 203 2.09 35.09 -24.32
CA GLY A 203 1.00 35.58 -23.48
C GLY A 203 0.67 34.63 -22.33
N TYR A 204 0.60 33.32 -22.60
CA TYR A 204 0.39 32.30 -21.57
C TYR A 204 1.54 32.24 -20.56
N VAL A 205 2.79 32.28 -21.02
CA VAL A 205 3.97 32.23 -20.13
C VAL A 205 4.02 33.47 -19.23
N LEU A 206 3.78 34.66 -19.78
CA LEU A 206 3.70 35.89 -19.00
C LEU A 206 2.55 35.85 -17.99
N PHE A 207 1.38 35.36 -18.40
CA PHE A 207 0.23 35.21 -17.50
C PHE A 207 0.50 34.24 -16.35
N VAL A 208 1.05 33.06 -16.63
CA VAL A 208 1.41 32.09 -15.58
C VAL A 208 2.50 32.66 -14.67
N GLY A 209 3.48 33.36 -15.25
CA GLY A 209 4.55 34.03 -14.51
C GLY A 209 4.02 35.10 -13.56
N THR A 210 3.11 35.97 -14.01
CA THR A 210 2.51 37.02 -13.17
C THR A 210 1.64 36.44 -12.07
N VAL A 211 0.85 35.41 -12.35
CA VAL A 211 0.04 34.71 -11.34
C VAL A 211 0.92 34.03 -10.29
N ALA A 212 1.96 33.30 -10.72
CA ALA A 212 2.88 32.63 -9.80
C ALA A 212 3.62 33.64 -8.92
N PHE A 213 4.09 34.75 -9.50
CA PHE A 213 4.73 35.84 -8.76
C PHE A 213 3.75 36.47 -7.75
N GLY A 214 2.51 36.74 -8.15
CA GLY A 214 1.48 37.26 -7.26
C GLY A 214 1.20 36.35 -6.06
N LEU A 215 1.11 35.03 -6.29
CA LEU A 215 0.92 34.04 -5.23
C LEU A 215 2.12 33.97 -4.28
N GLN A 216 3.35 34.03 -4.80
CA GLN A 216 4.56 34.07 -3.98
C GLN A 216 4.62 35.33 -3.12
N MET A 217 4.31 36.50 -3.71
CA MET A 217 4.25 37.76 -2.97
C MET A 217 3.19 37.70 -1.85
N MET A 218 2.02 37.15 -2.13
CA MET A 218 0.98 36.97 -1.11
C MET A 218 1.47 36.08 0.05
N MET A 219 2.14 34.97 -0.27
CA MET A 219 2.71 34.07 0.74
C MET A 219 3.78 34.77 1.59
N ILE A 220 4.62 35.60 0.96
CA ILE A 220 5.65 36.39 1.67
C ILE A 220 4.98 37.39 2.62
N LEU A 221 3.96 38.11 2.17
CA LEU A 221 3.25 39.11 3.01
C LEU A 221 2.63 38.44 4.24
N TYR A 222 1.88 37.35 4.07
CA TYR A 222 1.29 36.63 5.20
C TYR A 222 2.34 36.11 6.19
N ARG A 223 3.47 35.59 5.66
CA ARG A 223 4.55 35.07 6.50
C ARG A 223 5.33 36.18 7.19
N SER A 224 5.42 37.36 6.58
CA SER A 224 6.12 38.52 7.15
C SER A 224 5.43 39.01 8.43
N ASP A 225 4.09 39.10 8.43
CA ASP A 225 3.33 39.52 9.61
C ASP A 225 3.53 38.55 10.79
N GLU A 226 3.53 37.24 10.52
CA GLU A 226 3.78 36.23 11.55
C GLU A 226 5.24 36.31 12.06
N PHE A 227 6.19 36.50 11.15
CA PHE A 227 7.60 36.65 11.51
C PHE A 227 7.85 37.90 12.37
N GLU A 228 7.21 39.03 12.07
CA GLU A 228 7.34 40.26 12.87
C GLU A 228 6.78 40.08 14.29
N ARG A 229 5.64 39.38 14.42
CA ARG A 229 5.07 39.02 15.73
C ARG A 229 6.01 38.12 16.51
N GLU A 230 6.55 37.08 15.88
CA GLU A 230 7.53 36.20 16.53
C GLU A 230 8.79 36.96 16.95
N LEU A 231 9.30 37.84 16.09
CA LEU A 231 10.50 38.63 16.37
C LEU A 231 10.27 39.56 17.57
N SER A 232 9.11 40.22 17.61
CA SER A 232 8.69 41.08 18.72
C SER A 232 8.57 40.28 20.03
N LEU A 233 7.96 39.10 20.01
CA LEU A 233 7.86 38.22 21.18
C LEU A 233 9.24 37.74 21.65
N ARG A 234 10.13 37.36 20.74
CA ARG A 234 11.51 36.97 21.09
C ARG A 234 12.30 38.15 21.66
N SER A 235 12.13 39.34 21.10
CA SER A 235 12.75 40.56 21.61
C SER A 235 12.27 40.87 23.04
N LEU A 236 10.96 40.86 23.27
CA LEU A 236 10.37 41.05 24.60
C LEU A 236 10.87 40.00 25.60
N LYS A 237 10.90 38.73 25.20
CA LYS A 237 11.42 37.64 26.04
C LYS A 237 12.90 37.84 26.35
N SER A 238 13.71 38.25 25.37
CA SER A 238 15.13 38.52 25.59
C SER A 238 15.36 39.69 26.54
N LEU A 239 14.51 40.73 26.48
CA LEU A 239 14.52 41.85 27.42
C LEU A 239 14.09 41.41 28.82
N GLU A 240 13.07 40.56 28.92
CA GLU A 240 12.63 39.97 30.18
C GLU A 240 13.72 39.10 30.81
N ASP A 241 14.37 38.24 30.02
CA ASP A 241 15.48 37.39 30.47
C ASP A 241 16.67 38.25 30.92
N LEU A 242 16.99 39.32 30.19
CA LEU A 242 18.03 40.27 30.56
C LEU A 242 17.68 41.00 31.87
N ASN A 243 16.45 41.50 31.99
CA ASN A 243 15.97 42.15 33.20
C ASN A 243 15.97 41.19 34.41
N SER A 244 15.57 39.94 34.17
CA SER A 244 15.66 38.87 35.17
C SER A 244 17.10 38.61 35.58
N SER A 245 18.05 38.61 34.63
CA SER A 245 19.48 38.44 34.94
C SER A 245 20.03 39.57 35.81
N TYR A 246 19.64 40.83 35.56
CA TYR A 246 20.01 41.98 36.40
C TYR A 246 19.45 41.86 37.81
N ASN A 247 18.21 41.39 37.94
CA ASN A 247 17.58 41.07 39.22
C ASN A 247 18.00 39.70 39.77
N ASN A 248 19.02 39.06 39.17
CA ASN A 248 19.55 37.76 39.56
C ASN A 248 18.44 36.69 39.72
N TYR A 249 17.48 36.71 38.80
CA TYR A 249 16.24 35.91 38.77
C TYR A 249 15.40 35.99 40.05
N GLY A 250 15.42 37.14 40.73
CA GLY A 250 14.71 37.34 42.00
C GLY A 250 15.39 36.68 43.20
N GLU A 251 16.59 36.10 43.03
CA GLU A 251 17.33 35.43 44.10
C GLU A 251 18.16 36.39 44.95
N GLY A 252 18.12 37.69 44.62
CA GLY A 252 18.76 38.78 45.36
C GLY A 252 20.28 38.87 45.20
N SER A 253 20.84 40.04 45.53
CA SER A 253 22.25 40.39 45.27
C SER A 253 23.15 40.30 46.50
N THR A 254 22.57 40.15 47.69
CA THR A 254 23.32 40.15 48.95
C THR A 254 24.23 38.93 49.05
N ARG A 255 25.34 39.06 49.78
CA ARG A 255 26.30 37.96 49.99
C ARG A 255 25.63 36.76 50.69
N PHE A 256 24.72 37.02 51.62
CA PHE A 256 23.96 35.99 52.31
C PHE A 256 23.07 35.19 51.34
N GLN A 257 22.32 35.88 50.48
CA GLN A 257 21.47 35.23 49.47
C GLN A 257 22.29 34.41 48.48
N ARG A 258 23.47 34.90 48.05
CA ARG A 258 24.40 34.13 47.21
C ARG A 258 24.88 32.84 47.86
N ILE A 259 25.22 32.88 49.15
CA ILE A 259 25.61 31.68 49.92
C ILE A 259 24.43 30.71 50.01
N LYS A 260 23.25 31.19 50.41
CA LYS A 260 22.03 30.38 50.47
C LYS A 260 21.72 29.70 49.13
N ARG A 261 21.86 30.42 48.03
CA ARG A 261 21.67 29.90 46.66
C ARG A 261 22.67 28.81 46.31
N PHE A 262 23.95 29.03 46.58
CA PHE A 262 24.99 28.03 46.34
C PHE A 262 24.68 26.72 47.08
N LEU A 263 24.27 26.80 48.34
CA LEU A 263 23.86 25.63 49.13
C LEU A 263 22.62 24.95 48.52
N LEU A 264 21.61 25.72 48.12
CA LEU A 264 20.42 25.18 47.44
C LEU A 264 20.76 24.43 46.13
N TYR A 265 21.60 25.00 45.26
CA TYR A 265 22.02 24.34 44.02
C TYR A 265 22.91 23.12 44.27
N ARG A 266 23.81 23.19 45.25
CA ARG A 266 24.61 22.04 45.69
C ARG A 266 23.71 20.91 46.17
N ARG A 267 22.66 21.19 46.94
CA ARG A 267 21.69 20.19 47.37
C ARG A 267 20.93 19.60 46.18
N ALA A 268 20.52 20.44 45.23
CA ALA A 268 19.80 20.00 44.04
C ALA A 268 20.66 19.11 43.12
N SER A 269 21.98 19.34 43.03
CA SER A 269 22.88 18.49 42.24
C SER A 269 23.18 17.14 42.89
N LEU A 270 23.03 17.02 44.21
CA LEU A 270 23.23 15.78 44.98
C LEU A 270 21.99 14.88 45.05
N ARG A 271 20.99 15.11 44.18
CA ARG A 271 19.66 14.47 44.22
C ARG A 271 19.66 12.95 44.13
N ASP A 272 20.75 12.32 43.71
CA ASP A 272 20.88 10.85 43.57
C ASP A 272 21.29 10.11 44.87
N ARG A 273 21.45 10.82 46.01
CA ARG A 273 21.78 10.21 47.32
C ARG A 273 20.55 9.99 48.21
N ASN A 274 20.62 8.96 49.06
CA ASN A 274 19.60 8.50 50.01
C ASN A 274 19.05 9.65 50.90
N ASP A 275 17.79 9.55 51.34
CA ASP A 275 17.12 10.63 52.09
C ASP A 275 17.78 10.96 53.45
N ILE A 276 18.46 10.00 54.07
CA ILE A 276 19.21 10.20 55.34
C ILE A 276 20.38 11.18 55.13
N ASP A 277 21.07 11.11 53.98
CA ASP A 277 22.17 12.04 53.67
C ASP A 277 21.64 13.47 53.41
N ARG A 278 20.39 13.60 52.96
CA ARG A 278 19.79 14.91 52.66
C ARG A 278 19.48 15.71 53.91
N GLU A 279 18.98 15.07 54.98
CA GLU A 279 18.73 15.74 56.26
C GLU A 279 20.03 16.17 56.93
N ALA A 280 21.06 15.31 56.89
CA ALA A 280 22.39 15.66 57.39
C ALA A 280 22.98 16.88 56.67
N ILE A 281 22.95 16.89 55.33
CA ILE A 281 23.42 18.02 54.51
C ILE A 281 22.61 19.29 54.83
N ARG A 282 21.29 19.20 54.99
CA ARG A 282 20.44 20.36 55.34
C ARG A 282 20.79 20.95 56.70
N ASN A 283 21.12 20.10 57.67
CA ASN A 283 21.54 20.54 59.01
C ASN A 283 22.89 21.25 58.94
N GLU A 284 23.88 20.71 58.23
CA GLU A 284 25.17 21.36 58.00
C GLU A 284 25.00 22.72 57.30
N GLU A 285 24.17 22.79 56.25
CA GLU A 285 23.85 24.02 55.53
C GLU A 285 23.24 25.09 56.45
N SER A 286 22.31 24.71 57.32
CA SER A 286 21.66 25.64 58.26
C SER A 286 22.64 26.17 59.30
N GLN A 287 23.58 25.35 59.78
CA GLN A 287 24.65 25.79 60.68
C GLN A 287 25.59 26.80 59.99
N VAL A 288 25.95 26.57 58.73
CA VAL A 288 26.77 27.52 57.96
C VAL A 288 26.08 28.87 57.82
N LEU A 289 24.77 28.89 57.53
CA LEU A 289 23.98 30.12 57.45
C LEU A 289 23.88 30.84 58.81
N GLN A 290 23.67 30.10 59.89
CA GLN A 290 23.63 30.66 61.25
C GLN A 290 24.97 31.27 61.67
N LYS A 291 26.09 30.57 61.45
CA LYS A 291 27.44 31.08 61.73
C LYS A 291 27.72 32.37 60.96
N TYR A 292 27.34 32.41 59.68
CA TYR A 292 27.49 33.62 58.88
C TYR A 292 26.65 34.78 59.43
N ALA A 293 25.39 34.51 59.83
CA ALA A 293 24.52 35.53 60.41
C ALA A 293 25.09 36.09 61.73
N GLN A 294 25.60 35.22 62.61
CA GLN A 294 26.27 35.61 63.86
C GLN A 294 27.48 36.51 63.60
N GLN A 295 28.36 36.13 62.67
CA GLN A 295 29.53 36.94 62.28
C GLN A 295 29.16 38.32 61.70
N GLN A 296 28.00 38.44 61.08
CA GLN A 296 27.54 39.76 60.59
C GLN A 296 27.02 40.61 61.74
N VAL A 297 26.29 40.03 62.69
CA VAL A 297 25.80 40.75 63.87
C VAL A 297 26.97 41.24 64.73
N GLU A 298 28.01 40.42 64.92
CA GLU A 298 29.22 40.80 65.69
C GLU A 298 30.06 41.90 65.04
N LYS A 299 29.86 42.19 63.75
CA LYS A 299 30.58 43.25 63.02
C LYS A 299 29.95 44.63 63.15
N PHE A 300 28.72 44.71 63.65
CA PHE A 300 27.98 45.94 63.91
C PHE A 300 27.89 46.20 65.41
#